data_AF-A0A3A2I3I5-F1
#
_entry.id   AF-A0A3A2I3I5-F1
#
_cell.length_a   1.000
_cell.length_b   1.000
_cell.length_c   1.000
_cell.angle_alpha   90.00
_cell.angle_beta   90.00
_cell.angle_gamma   90.00
#
_symmetry.space_group_name_H-M   'P 1'
#
loop_
_entity.id
_entity.type
_entity.pdbx_description
1 polymer ?
#
loop_
_entity_poly.entity_id
_entity_poly.type
_entity_poly.pdbx_seq_one_letter_code
_entity_poly.pdbx_strand_id
1 'polypeptide(L)'
;MTATEYLNDLNQRYLAIHRTKEDFFWETYMGISDDHDGSTKAQTTWTNFLSNAEQISAIKAQLEAAEAIADPQEKQQTQIGLQGWLATFESHAIEGEQAQAQKNALIAFEAELFEKKQNHVLMFTNENGEQIEGSLPVLSSTIRANNHEEVRQSAHQTLLDLEQWLLQNGFIELIKLRNQFARSLGYETFFDYSVKKTEKMSSEQLFNILDDFEQRTREAHLSSLTNLAEQKGQSALTGYNFVYSFAGDVMRDLDPYVPFSKSLRRWVESFGRLNIEYSGAELTLDLLDRKGKYPNGFCHGPIPSFYNQGEWVAAQVNFTSNAKPDQVGSGYDGINTLFHEGGHAAHFSNVKMNAPCFSQEFAPTSMAYAETQSMFCDSLLTDADWLKQYALDAEGNPVPDEIIQAMINSRQPFKAYEERSILVVPYFERALYQLNDEELTPERITKLARDCEKQILGLECSPRPLMAIPHLLSDEAACAYHGYLLAHMAVYQTRAYFLDKFGYLTDNPEIGPLLAKHYWHAGNHLSHNETIVSLTGEGFNAKYLADVCNLSPEQAWEVQQKKIASLQTRERAPVASLNASIKVVDGSKELASNAVSDEQMCEQFERYIQETYGR
;
A
#
# COMPACT_ATOMS: atom_id res chain seq x y z
N MET A 1 -9.10 -23.37 33.29
CA MET A 1 -8.49 -23.23 31.97
C MET A 1 -7.01 -22.95 32.20
N THR A 2 -6.12 -23.77 31.65
CA THR A 2 -4.67 -23.49 31.64
C THR A 2 -4.36 -22.32 30.70
N ALA A 3 -3.16 -21.75 30.77
CA ALA A 3 -2.76 -20.67 29.87
C ALA A 3 -2.78 -21.13 28.38
N THR A 4 -2.36 -22.37 28.12
CA THR A 4 -2.40 -22.98 26.78
C THR A 4 -3.84 -23.15 26.28
N GLU A 5 -4.75 -23.64 27.14
CA GLU A 5 -6.17 -23.75 26.80
C GLU A 5 -6.80 -22.38 26.52
N TYR A 6 -6.42 -21.34 27.27
CA TYR A 6 -6.88 -19.97 27.05
C TYR A 6 -6.41 -19.41 25.71
N LEU A 7 -5.14 -19.61 25.34
CA LEU A 7 -4.61 -19.20 24.04
C LEU A 7 -5.38 -19.87 22.89
N ASN A 8 -5.61 -21.18 22.99
CA ASN A 8 -6.33 -21.93 21.96
C ASN A 8 -7.80 -21.48 21.83
N ASP A 9 -8.49 -21.25 22.95
CA ASP A 9 -9.84 -20.70 22.97
C ASP A 9 -9.90 -19.30 22.34
N LEU A 10 -8.93 -18.43 22.67
CA LEU A 10 -8.84 -17.08 22.13
C LEU A 10 -8.62 -17.10 20.61
N ASN A 11 -7.74 -17.96 20.10
CA ASN A 11 -7.53 -18.18 18.67
C ASN A 11 -8.83 -18.59 17.97
N GLN A 12 -9.56 -19.57 18.53
CA GLN A 12 -10.81 -20.06 17.94
C GLN A 12 -11.92 -19.01 17.92
N ARG A 13 -12.10 -18.27 19.03
CA ARG A 13 -13.08 -17.18 19.10
C ARG A 13 -12.79 -16.10 18.07
N TYR A 14 -11.53 -15.70 17.94
CA TYR A 14 -11.15 -14.72 16.93
C TYR A 14 -11.45 -15.20 15.52
N LEU A 15 -11.04 -16.42 15.15
CA LEU A 15 -11.24 -16.94 13.79
C LEU A 15 -12.72 -16.99 13.40
N ALA A 16 -13.61 -17.36 14.31
CA ALA A 16 -15.05 -17.38 14.05
C ALA A 16 -15.60 -15.96 13.77
N ILE A 17 -15.19 -14.98 14.56
CA ILE A 17 -15.60 -13.58 14.42
C ILE A 17 -15.00 -12.96 13.15
N HIS A 18 -13.70 -13.17 12.94
CA HIS A 18 -12.95 -12.65 11.80
C HIS A 18 -13.50 -13.17 10.47
N ARG A 19 -13.64 -14.49 10.34
CA ARG A 19 -14.14 -15.09 9.11
C ARG A 19 -15.53 -14.55 8.73
N THR A 20 -16.43 -14.43 9.71
CA THR A 20 -17.76 -13.87 9.47
C THR A 20 -17.68 -12.44 8.94
N LYS A 21 -16.80 -11.60 9.52
CA LYS A 21 -16.57 -10.22 9.05
C LYS A 21 -15.98 -10.19 7.64
N GLU A 22 -14.98 -11.01 7.35
CA GLU A 22 -14.32 -11.03 6.04
C GLU A 22 -15.21 -11.59 4.92
N ASP A 23 -16.04 -12.60 5.21
CA ASP A 23 -17.00 -13.14 4.24
C ASP A 23 -18.01 -12.05 3.83
N PHE A 24 -18.58 -11.32 4.80
CA PHE A 24 -19.46 -10.18 4.52
C PHE A 24 -18.74 -9.03 3.83
N PHE A 25 -17.49 -8.73 4.22
CA PHE A 25 -16.69 -7.70 3.59
C PHE A 25 -16.53 -7.99 2.09
N TRP A 26 -16.09 -9.19 1.71
CA TRP A 26 -15.94 -9.59 0.31
C TRP A 26 -17.26 -9.51 -0.46
N GLU A 27 -18.33 -10.12 0.07
CA GLU A 27 -19.62 -10.18 -0.63
C GLU A 27 -20.22 -8.79 -0.89
N THR A 28 -20.12 -7.89 0.09
CA THR A 28 -20.66 -6.52 -0.03
C THR A 28 -19.77 -5.64 -0.89
N TYR A 29 -18.44 -5.69 -0.73
CA TYR A 29 -17.52 -4.85 -1.51
C TYR A 29 -17.43 -5.29 -2.97
N MET A 30 -17.60 -6.58 -3.28
CA MET A 30 -17.62 -7.07 -4.66
C MET A 30 -18.98 -6.93 -5.36
N GLY A 31 -19.98 -6.36 -4.67
CA GLY A 31 -21.33 -6.20 -5.21
C GLY A 31 -22.04 -7.54 -5.46
N ILE A 32 -21.73 -8.56 -4.66
CA ILE A 32 -22.34 -9.89 -4.71
C ILE A 32 -23.59 -9.95 -3.80
N SER A 33 -23.54 -9.23 -2.68
CA SER A 33 -24.61 -9.15 -1.68
C SER A 33 -24.91 -7.70 -1.31
N ASP A 34 -26.19 -7.41 -1.05
CA ASP A 34 -26.67 -6.11 -0.54
C ASP A 34 -26.92 -6.15 0.99
N ASP A 35 -26.45 -7.19 1.70
CA ASP A 35 -26.61 -7.34 3.17
C ASP A 35 -25.66 -6.43 3.96
N HIS A 36 -25.88 -5.12 3.83
CA HIS A 36 -25.11 -4.09 4.54
C HIS A 36 -25.35 -4.13 6.06
N ASP A 37 -26.53 -4.56 6.51
CA ASP A 37 -26.86 -4.70 7.93
C ASP A 37 -26.08 -5.85 8.58
N GLY A 38 -26.02 -7.00 7.90
CA GLY A 38 -25.20 -8.15 8.28
C GLY A 38 -23.71 -7.78 8.35
N SER A 39 -23.20 -7.12 7.32
CA SER A 39 -21.82 -6.61 7.26
C SER A 39 -21.52 -5.65 8.42
N THR A 40 -22.39 -4.67 8.68
CA THR A 40 -22.24 -3.72 9.79
C THR A 40 -22.23 -4.41 11.15
N LYS A 41 -23.09 -5.41 11.36
CA LYS A 41 -23.12 -6.20 12.59
C LYS A 41 -21.87 -7.05 12.77
N ALA A 42 -21.38 -7.67 11.70
CA ALA A 42 -20.15 -8.47 11.73
C ALA A 42 -18.93 -7.58 12.06
N GLN A 43 -18.81 -6.43 11.38
CA GLN A 43 -17.79 -5.42 11.66
C GLN A 43 -17.83 -4.96 13.12
N THR A 44 -19.03 -4.62 13.63
CA THR A 44 -19.20 -4.18 15.03
C THR A 44 -18.76 -5.26 16.02
N THR A 45 -19.09 -6.53 15.75
CA THR A 45 -18.69 -7.66 16.61
C THR A 45 -17.17 -7.82 16.64
N TRP A 46 -16.52 -7.72 15.49
CA TRP A 46 -15.07 -7.78 15.36
C TRP A 46 -14.37 -6.61 16.06
N THR A 47 -14.84 -5.38 15.85
CA THR A 47 -14.32 -4.18 16.52
C THR A 47 -14.45 -4.27 18.04
N ASN A 48 -15.62 -4.71 18.54
CA ASN A 48 -15.84 -4.89 19.99
C ASN A 48 -14.95 -5.98 20.58
N PHE A 49 -14.64 -7.03 19.80
CA PHE A 49 -13.68 -8.04 20.24
C PHE A 49 -12.29 -7.42 20.42
N LEU A 50 -11.75 -6.77 19.39
CA LEU A 50 -10.39 -6.23 19.40
C LEU A 50 -10.19 -5.06 20.38
N SER A 51 -11.23 -4.27 20.62
CA SER A 51 -11.17 -3.12 21.52
C SER A 51 -11.42 -3.46 23.00
N ASN A 52 -11.62 -4.73 23.34
CA ASN A 52 -11.91 -5.15 24.71
C ASN A 52 -10.69 -5.04 25.65
N ALA A 53 -10.60 -3.94 26.40
CA ALA A 53 -9.52 -3.67 27.34
C ALA A 53 -9.39 -4.72 28.47
N GLU A 54 -10.47 -5.44 28.83
CA GLU A 54 -10.39 -6.50 29.84
C GLU A 54 -9.47 -7.65 29.41
N GLN A 55 -9.32 -7.86 28.09
CA GLN A 55 -8.42 -8.88 27.55
C GLN A 55 -6.95 -8.59 27.86
N ILE A 56 -6.54 -7.32 27.95
CA ILE A 56 -5.16 -6.94 28.30
C ILE A 56 -4.81 -7.50 29.68
N SER A 57 -5.67 -7.22 30.68
CA SER A 57 -5.46 -7.69 32.05
C SER A 57 -5.56 -9.21 32.15
N ALA A 58 -6.51 -9.82 31.43
CA ALA A 58 -6.66 -11.28 31.39
C ALA A 58 -5.41 -11.96 30.81
N ILE A 59 -4.87 -11.46 29.69
CA ILE A 59 -3.68 -12.02 29.05
C ILE A 59 -2.45 -11.85 29.94
N LYS A 60 -2.28 -10.70 30.61
CA LYS A 60 -1.20 -10.49 31.59
C LYS A 60 -1.24 -11.54 32.70
N ALA A 61 -2.41 -11.85 33.25
CA ALA A 61 -2.59 -12.92 34.23
C ALA A 61 -2.29 -14.32 33.65
N GLN A 62 -2.65 -14.58 32.38
CA GLN A 62 -2.34 -15.86 31.72
C GLN A 62 -0.85 -16.01 31.41
N LEU A 63 -0.13 -14.92 31.10
CA LEU A 63 1.33 -14.92 30.96
C LEU A 63 2.01 -15.30 32.27
N GLU A 64 1.53 -14.78 33.41
CA GLU A 64 2.01 -15.20 34.73
C GLU A 64 1.70 -16.68 35.01
N ALA A 65 0.49 -17.13 34.68
CA ALA A 65 0.11 -18.54 34.84
C ALA A 65 0.94 -19.48 33.95
N ALA A 66 1.35 -19.03 32.76
CA ALA A 66 2.18 -19.80 31.84
C ALA A 66 3.57 -20.11 32.41
N GLU A 67 4.06 -19.34 33.41
CA GLU A 67 5.34 -19.61 34.06
C GLU A 67 5.38 -20.98 34.75
N ALA A 68 4.22 -21.49 35.18
CA ALA A 68 4.06 -22.78 35.87
C ALA A 68 3.97 -23.99 34.91
N ILE A 69 3.97 -23.77 33.59
CA ILE A 69 3.97 -24.86 32.60
C ILE A 69 5.30 -25.62 32.70
N ALA A 70 5.22 -26.94 32.90
CA ALA A 70 6.39 -27.79 33.12
C ALA A 70 7.16 -28.11 31.84
N ASP A 71 6.45 -28.26 30.70
CA ASP A 71 7.08 -28.51 29.42
C ASP A 71 7.68 -27.20 28.84
N PRO A 72 9.00 -27.12 28.59
CA PRO A 72 9.64 -25.89 28.14
C PRO A 72 9.14 -25.41 26.78
N GLN A 73 8.81 -26.34 25.87
CA GLN A 73 8.35 -26.00 24.52
C GLN A 73 6.92 -25.47 24.56
N GLU A 74 6.03 -26.13 25.28
CA GLU A 74 4.66 -25.67 25.52
C GLU A 74 4.68 -24.29 26.19
N LYS A 75 5.49 -24.11 27.24
CA LYS A 75 5.66 -22.82 27.92
C LYS A 75 6.04 -21.71 26.95
N GLN A 76 7.08 -21.94 26.15
CA GLN A 76 7.56 -20.95 25.19
C GLN A 76 6.49 -20.61 24.13
N GLN A 77 5.84 -21.62 23.55
CA GLN A 77 4.81 -21.41 22.53
C GLN A 77 3.60 -20.66 23.10
N THR A 78 3.13 -21.04 24.29
CA THR A 78 2.04 -20.36 24.98
C THR A 78 2.39 -18.89 25.26
N GLN A 79 3.61 -18.60 25.72
CA GLN A 79 4.05 -17.23 25.95
C GLN A 79 4.12 -16.40 24.67
N ILE A 80 4.66 -16.96 23.58
CA ILE A 80 4.72 -16.28 22.27
C ILE A 80 3.30 -15.91 21.82
N GLY A 81 2.38 -16.88 21.79
CA GLY A 81 1.00 -16.64 21.32
C GLY A 81 0.26 -15.60 22.17
N LEU A 82 0.42 -15.68 23.50
CA LEU A 82 -0.17 -14.70 24.42
C LEU A 82 0.45 -13.30 24.27
N GLN A 83 1.75 -13.20 24.03
CA GLN A 83 2.41 -11.92 23.74
C GLN A 83 1.92 -11.30 22.42
N GLY A 84 1.71 -12.12 21.39
CA GLY A 84 1.10 -11.67 20.13
C GLY A 84 -0.29 -11.09 20.35
N TRP A 85 -1.14 -11.80 21.07
CA TRP A 85 -2.47 -11.28 21.43
C TRP A 85 -2.42 -10.04 22.29
N LEU A 86 -1.49 -9.97 23.26
CA LEU A 86 -1.31 -8.78 24.08
C LEU A 86 -1.00 -7.57 23.21
N ALA A 87 -0.06 -7.71 22.26
CA ALA A 87 0.28 -6.64 21.32
C ALA A 87 -0.92 -6.24 20.45
N THR A 88 -1.75 -7.20 20.01
CA THR A 88 -2.99 -6.90 19.30
C THR A 88 -3.95 -6.09 20.15
N PHE A 89 -4.29 -6.54 21.36
CA PHE A 89 -5.23 -5.80 22.23
C PHE A 89 -4.68 -4.44 22.66
N GLU A 90 -3.39 -4.32 22.98
CA GLU A 90 -2.77 -3.02 23.31
C GLU A 90 -2.76 -2.04 22.12
N SER A 91 -2.86 -2.55 20.88
CA SER A 91 -2.95 -1.70 19.67
C SER A 91 -4.37 -1.23 19.37
N HIS A 92 -5.39 -1.92 19.88
CA HIS A 92 -6.80 -1.69 19.53
C HIS A 92 -7.65 -1.19 20.70
N ALA A 93 -7.36 -1.64 21.92
CA ALA A 93 -8.10 -1.26 23.11
C ALA A 93 -7.61 0.09 23.66
N ILE A 94 -8.56 0.85 24.18
CA ILE A 94 -8.31 2.14 24.82
C ILE A 94 -8.61 1.98 26.30
N GLU A 95 -7.60 2.14 27.15
CA GLU A 95 -7.75 2.06 28.60
C GLU A 95 -8.24 3.40 29.18
N GLY A 96 -9.25 3.33 30.07
CA GLY A 96 -9.79 4.49 30.79
C GLY A 96 -11.06 5.10 30.17
N GLU A 97 -12.06 5.38 31.02
CA GLU A 97 -13.37 5.90 30.60
C GLU A 97 -13.26 7.23 29.84
N GLN A 98 -12.34 8.11 30.24
CA GLN A 98 -12.15 9.40 29.58
C GLN A 98 -11.64 9.25 28.14
N ALA A 99 -10.61 8.43 27.92
CA ALA A 99 -10.03 8.22 26.60
C ALA A 99 -11.02 7.49 25.67
N GLN A 100 -11.79 6.54 26.20
CA GLN A 100 -12.88 5.89 25.46
C GLN A 100 -13.98 6.88 25.05
N ALA A 101 -14.42 7.76 25.96
CA ALA A 101 -15.41 8.79 25.65
C ALA A 101 -14.91 9.76 24.56
N GLN A 102 -13.64 10.18 24.64
CA GLN A 102 -13.02 11.03 23.62
C GLN A 102 -12.91 10.32 22.27
N LYS A 103 -12.54 9.04 22.25
CA LYS A 103 -12.50 8.26 21.01
C LYS A 103 -13.88 8.14 20.37
N ASN A 104 -14.92 7.87 21.16
CA ASN A 104 -16.29 7.79 20.65
C ASN A 104 -16.76 9.13 20.07
N ALA A 105 -16.41 10.24 20.72
CA ALA A 105 -16.68 11.57 20.19
C ALA A 105 -15.94 11.83 18.87
N LEU A 106 -14.68 11.40 18.75
CA LEU A 106 -13.90 11.47 17.52
C LEU A 106 -14.55 10.66 16.38
N ILE A 107 -14.93 9.41 16.63
CA ILE A 107 -15.59 8.54 15.63
C ILE A 107 -16.88 9.19 15.13
N ALA A 108 -17.71 9.70 16.05
CA ALA A 108 -18.95 10.40 15.69
C ALA A 108 -18.69 11.66 14.86
N PHE A 109 -17.67 12.45 15.24
CA PHE A 109 -17.29 13.67 14.52
C PHE A 109 -16.75 13.37 13.11
N GLU A 110 -15.91 12.35 12.97
CA GLU A 110 -15.38 11.91 11.68
C GLU A 110 -16.49 11.42 10.75
N ALA A 111 -17.48 10.69 11.26
CA ALA A 111 -18.64 10.27 10.49
C ALA A 111 -19.45 11.47 9.96
N GLU A 112 -19.69 12.49 10.80
CA GLU A 112 -20.36 13.73 10.39
C GLU A 112 -19.55 14.51 9.34
N LEU A 113 -18.24 14.63 9.53
CA LEU A 113 -17.36 15.31 8.57
C LEU A 113 -17.31 14.56 7.24
N PHE A 114 -17.27 13.23 7.27
CA PHE A 114 -17.31 12.38 6.09
C PHE A 114 -18.63 12.55 5.32
N GLU A 115 -19.77 12.57 6.01
CA GLU A 115 -21.07 12.83 5.41
C GLU A 115 -21.13 14.23 4.76
N LYS A 116 -20.66 15.27 5.46
CA LYS A 116 -20.57 16.63 4.88
C LYS A 116 -19.72 16.65 3.62
N LYS A 117 -18.57 15.94 3.63
CA LYS A 117 -17.65 15.87 2.49
C LYS A 117 -18.26 15.09 1.33
N GLN A 118 -18.94 13.98 1.57
CA GLN A 118 -19.63 13.23 0.52
C GLN A 118 -20.70 14.09 -0.18
N ASN A 119 -21.38 14.96 0.57
CA ASN A 119 -22.37 15.89 0.04
C ASN A 119 -21.75 17.14 -0.61
N HIS A 120 -20.43 17.34 -0.50
CA HIS A 120 -19.73 18.46 -1.13
C HIS A 120 -19.30 18.11 -2.56
N VAL A 121 -20.14 18.50 -3.52
CA VAL A 121 -19.88 18.28 -4.95
C VAL A 121 -18.74 19.17 -5.44
N LEU A 122 -17.70 18.52 -5.97
CA LEU A 122 -16.55 19.19 -6.58
C LEU A 122 -16.83 19.44 -8.07
N MET A 123 -16.71 20.70 -8.50
CA MET A 123 -17.00 21.12 -9.88
C MET A 123 -15.75 21.72 -10.52
N PHE A 124 -15.53 21.42 -11.81
CA PHE A 124 -14.50 22.09 -12.62
C PHE A 124 -15.03 22.41 -14.02
N THR A 125 -14.33 23.30 -14.72
CA THR A 125 -14.67 23.73 -16.09
C THR A 125 -14.05 22.78 -17.10
N ASN A 126 -14.86 22.17 -17.97
CA ASN A 126 -14.39 21.32 -19.06
C ASN A 126 -13.95 22.14 -20.30
N GLU A 127 -13.54 21.44 -21.37
CA GLU A 127 -13.08 22.06 -22.63
C GLU A 127 -14.17 22.87 -23.37
N ASN A 128 -15.45 22.60 -23.09
CA ASN A 128 -16.58 23.33 -23.66
C ASN A 128 -16.96 24.58 -22.83
N GLY A 129 -16.25 24.86 -21.73
CA GLY A 129 -16.60 25.92 -20.78
C GLY A 129 -17.76 25.57 -19.84
N GLU A 130 -18.14 24.29 -19.75
CA GLU A 130 -19.24 23.83 -18.90
C GLU A 130 -18.72 23.41 -17.52
N GLN A 131 -19.50 23.71 -16.47
CA GLN A 131 -19.24 23.20 -15.12
C GLN A 131 -19.68 21.73 -15.03
N ILE A 132 -18.75 20.83 -14.75
CA ILE A 132 -19.01 19.40 -14.58
C ILE A 132 -18.48 18.89 -13.24
N GLU A 133 -19.10 17.83 -12.73
CA GLU A 133 -18.65 17.16 -11.51
C GLU A 133 -17.32 16.44 -11.75
N GLY A 134 -16.41 16.53 -10.77
CA GLY A 134 -15.12 15.85 -10.82
C GLY A 134 -14.73 15.30 -9.45
N SER A 135 -14.75 13.98 -9.30
CA SER A 135 -14.17 13.32 -8.12
C SER A 135 -12.67 13.58 -8.01
N LEU A 136 -12.05 13.35 -6.84
CA LEU A 136 -10.61 13.55 -6.66
C LEU A 136 -9.73 12.82 -7.71
N PRO A 137 -10.03 11.55 -8.09
CA PRO A 137 -9.32 10.90 -9.20
C PRO A 137 -9.52 11.60 -10.54
N VAL A 138 -10.75 12.06 -10.85
CA VAL A 138 -11.03 12.79 -12.10
C VAL A 138 -10.24 14.09 -12.15
N LEU A 139 -10.25 14.90 -11.08
CA LEU A 139 -9.48 16.14 -11.01
C LEU A 139 -7.98 15.88 -11.18
N SER A 140 -7.45 14.86 -10.52
CA SER A 140 -6.03 14.48 -10.61
C SER A 140 -5.64 14.04 -12.02
N SER A 141 -6.48 13.25 -12.68
CA SER A 141 -6.27 12.83 -14.08
C SER A 141 -6.36 14.01 -15.05
N THR A 142 -7.31 14.92 -14.83
CA THR A 142 -7.44 16.16 -15.62
C THR A 142 -6.18 17.02 -15.52
N ILE A 143 -5.68 17.26 -14.30
CA ILE A 143 -4.44 18.02 -14.07
C ILE A 143 -3.23 17.35 -14.73
N ARG A 144 -3.19 16.01 -14.74
CA ARG A 144 -2.07 15.25 -15.30
C ARG A 144 -2.05 15.23 -16.83
N ALA A 145 -3.20 15.16 -17.49
CA ALA A 145 -3.28 14.72 -18.89
C ALA A 145 -4.09 15.63 -19.82
N ASN A 146 -4.92 16.57 -19.32
CA ASN A 146 -5.73 17.40 -20.20
C ASN A 146 -4.85 18.40 -20.98
N ASN A 147 -5.05 18.52 -22.29
CA ASN A 147 -4.24 19.38 -23.16
C ASN A 147 -4.51 20.88 -22.99
N HIS A 148 -5.66 21.26 -22.43
CA HIS A 148 -6.07 22.65 -22.24
C HIS A 148 -5.67 23.16 -20.84
N GLU A 149 -4.76 24.14 -20.81
CA GLU A 149 -4.24 24.69 -19.55
C GLU A 149 -5.33 25.27 -18.63
N GLU A 150 -6.33 25.94 -19.21
CA GLU A 150 -7.46 26.52 -18.47
C GLU A 150 -8.29 25.44 -17.75
N VAL A 151 -8.44 24.26 -18.37
CA VAL A 151 -9.14 23.12 -17.76
C VAL A 151 -8.32 22.54 -16.61
N ARG A 152 -7.00 22.39 -16.79
CA ARG A 152 -6.10 21.95 -15.71
C ARG A 152 -6.12 22.93 -14.53
N GLN A 153 -6.06 24.22 -14.82
CA GLN A 153 -6.13 25.28 -13.82
C GLN A 153 -7.47 25.25 -13.07
N SER A 154 -8.59 25.10 -13.77
CA SER A 154 -9.91 24.98 -13.13
C SER A 154 -9.98 23.76 -12.21
N ALA A 155 -9.47 22.60 -12.63
CA ALA A 155 -9.46 21.39 -11.81
C ALA A 155 -8.56 21.52 -10.57
N HIS A 156 -7.40 22.16 -10.70
CA HIS A 156 -6.50 22.44 -9.57
C HIS A 156 -7.12 23.45 -8.60
N GLN A 157 -7.80 24.49 -9.11
CA GLN A 157 -8.53 25.44 -8.27
C GLN A 157 -9.60 24.72 -7.43
N THR A 158 -10.33 23.76 -8.00
CA THR A 158 -11.29 22.93 -7.25
C THR A 158 -10.64 22.18 -6.08
N LEU A 159 -9.39 21.72 -6.22
CA LEU A 159 -8.66 21.09 -5.12
C LEU A 159 -8.30 22.10 -4.02
N LEU A 160 -7.93 23.33 -4.39
CA LEU A 160 -7.63 24.41 -3.44
C LEU A 160 -8.91 24.87 -2.71
N ASP A 161 -10.02 24.97 -3.42
CA ASP A 161 -11.32 25.33 -2.86
C ASP A 161 -11.78 24.26 -1.86
N LEU A 162 -11.52 22.97 -2.15
CA LEU A 162 -11.77 21.88 -1.19
C LEU A 162 -10.97 22.06 0.10
N GLU A 163 -9.69 22.47 0.04
CA GLU A 163 -8.92 22.72 1.27
C GLU A 163 -9.56 23.82 2.12
N GLN A 164 -9.99 24.92 1.50
CA GLN A 164 -10.64 26.02 2.20
C GLN A 164 -12.00 25.60 2.75
N TRP A 165 -12.74 24.79 2.01
CA TRP A 165 -13.99 24.21 2.48
C TRP A 165 -13.75 23.34 3.72
N LEU A 166 -12.75 22.45 3.72
CA LEU A 166 -12.41 21.60 4.87
C LEU A 166 -12.08 22.42 6.12
N LEU A 167 -11.28 23.48 5.97
CA LEU A 167 -10.91 24.39 7.06
C LEU A 167 -12.11 25.09 7.70
N GLN A 168 -13.20 25.28 6.95
CA GLN A 168 -14.43 25.91 7.41
C GLN A 168 -15.50 24.90 7.89
N ASN A 169 -15.30 23.60 7.63
CA ASN A 169 -16.34 22.58 7.81
C ASN A 169 -15.95 21.44 8.77
N GLY A 170 -14.94 21.64 9.61
CA GLY A 170 -14.64 20.74 10.74
C GLY A 170 -13.21 20.21 10.79
N PHE A 171 -12.34 20.52 9.83
CA PHE A 171 -10.97 20.01 9.85
C PHE A 171 -10.18 20.53 11.07
N ILE A 172 -10.36 21.80 11.45
CA ILE A 172 -9.68 22.40 12.62
C ILE A 172 -10.12 21.71 13.91
N GLU A 173 -11.42 21.52 14.08
CA GLU A 173 -12.02 20.84 15.23
C GLU A 173 -11.55 19.39 15.32
N LEU A 174 -11.42 18.70 14.18
CA LEU A 174 -10.88 17.34 14.13
C LEU A 174 -9.45 17.28 14.70
N ILE A 175 -8.57 18.20 14.30
CA ILE A 175 -7.18 18.26 14.80
C ILE A 175 -7.17 18.48 16.33
N LYS A 176 -8.02 19.38 16.84
CA LYS A 176 -8.15 19.65 18.28
C LYS A 176 -8.60 18.42 19.06
N LEU A 177 -9.65 17.74 18.59
CA LEU A 177 -10.18 16.54 19.23
C LEU A 177 -9.14 15.40 19.24
N ARG A 178 -8.41 15.23 18.14
CA ARG A 178 -7.34 14.23 18.02
C ARG A 178 -6.20 14.49 19.00
N ASN A 179 -5.73 15.73 19.11
CA ASN A 179 -4.72 16.10 20.10
C ASN A 179 -5.24 15.95 21.54
N GLN A 180 -6.50 16.28 21.80
CA GLN A 180 -7.11 16.10 23.11
C GLN A 180 -7.15 14.61 23.53
N PHE A 181 -7.48 13.72 22.58
CA PHE A 181 -7.46 12.28 22.78
C PHE A 181 -6.03 11.76 23.00
N ALA A 182 -5.07 12.14 22.17
CA ALA A 182 -3.68 11.70 22.33
C ALA A 182 -3.09 12.12 23.67
N ARG A 183 -3.38 13.36 24.12
CA ARG A 183 -2.94 13.89 25.42
C ARG A 183 -3.55 13.15 26.61
N SER A 184 -4.79 12.64 26.51
CA SER A 184 -5.36 11.83 27.60
C SER A 184 -4.69 10.48 27.76
N LEU A 185 -4.05 9.98 26.70
CA LEU A 185 -3.21 8.79 26.69
C LEU A 185 -1.74 9.07 27.03
N GLY A 186 -1.38 10.32 27.33
CA GLY A 186 -0.02 10.71 27.71
C GLY A 186 0.93 11.04 26.56
N TYR A 187 0.43 11.21 25.33
CA TYR A 187 1.21 11.67 24.18
C TYR A 187 1.14 13.19 24.02
N GLU A 188 2.19 13.82 23.47
CA GLU A 188 2.20 15.28 23.25
C GLU A 188 1.22 15.69 22.15
N THR A 189 1.22 14.92 21.05
CA THR A 189 0.38 15.14 19.88
C THR A 189 -0.23 13.83 19.36
N PHE A 190 -1.27 13.95 18.52
CA PHE A 190 -1.84 12.80 17.83
C PHE A 190 -0.85 12.13 16.87
N PHE A 191 0.06 12.91 16.27
CA PHE A 191 1.11 12.36 15.42
C PHE A 191 2.01 11.38 16.20
N ASP A 192 2.42 11.75 17.42
CA ASP A 192 3.26 10.89 18.27
C ASP A 192 2.54 9.60 18.69
N TYR A 193 1.26 9.72 19.02
CA TYR A 193 0.41 8.58 19.32
C TYR A 193 0.29 7.63 18.11
N SER A 194 0.00 8.17 16.92
CA SER A 194 -0.21 7.37 15.71
C SER A 194 1.06 6.63 15.31
N VAL A 195 2.21 7.32 15.20
CA VAL A 195 3.50 6.70 14.86
C VAL A 195 3.90 5.61 15.86
N LYS A 196 3.68 5.85 17.16
CA LYS A 196 3.99 4.85 18.18
C LYS A 196 3.13 3.60 18.04
N LYS A 197 1.84 3.78 17.77
CA LYS A 197 0.86 2.71 17.58
C LYS A 197 1.14 1.89 16.33
N THR A 198 1.39 2.52 15.19
CA THR A 198 1.44 1.83 13.89
C THR A 198 2.85 1.32 13.54
N GLU A 199 3.88 2.13 13.80
CA GLU A 199 5.26 1.82 13.39
C GLU A 199 6.16 1.31 14.52
N LYS A 200 5.65 1.27 15.76
CA LYS A 200 6.39 0.89 16.97
C LYS A 200 7.65 1.74 17.22
N MET A 201 7.75 2.92 16.63
CA MET A 201 8.87 3.87 16.79
C MET A 201 8.40 5.21 17.38
N SER A 202 9.34 6.07 17.77
CA SER A 202 9.04 7.46 18.13
C SER A 202 9.05 8.36 16.88
N SER A 203 8.37 9.51 16.96
CA SER A 203 8.41 10.53 15.91
C SER A 203 9.83 11.03 15.63
N GLU A 204 10.70 11.08 16.63
CA GLU A 204 12.12 11.45 16.44
C GLU A 204 12.87 10.41 15.60
N GLN A 205 12.69 9.12 15.90
CA GLN A 205 13.28 8.05 15.11
C GLN A 205 12.77 8.06 13.67
N LEU A 206 11.46 8.27 13.46
CA LEU A 206 10.88 8.42 12.13
C LEU A 206 11.54 9.57 11.37
N PHE A 207 11.61 10.76 11.98
CA PHE A 207 12.15 11.94 11.28
C PHE A 207 13.65 11.87 11.05
N ASN A 208 14.42 11.15 11.87
CA ASN A 208 15.83 10.89 11.55
C ASN A 208 15.97 10.13 10.21
N ILE A 209 15.05 9.20 9.89
CA ILE A 209 15.03 8.48 8.61
C ILE A 209 14.56 9.40 7.47
N LEU A 210 13.48 10.14 7.70
CA LEU A 210 12.89 11.03 6.69
C LEU A 210 13.83 12.21 6.34
N ASP A 211 14.50 12.80 7.32
CA ASP A 211 15.46 13.90 7.13
C ASP A 211 16.70 13.43 6.35
N ASP A 212 17.21 12.21 6.59
CA ASP A 212 18.33 11.67 5.82
C ASP A 212 17.96 11.51 4.34
N PHE A 213 16.75 11.02 4.04
CA PHE A 213 16.25 10.95 2.66
C PHE A 213 16.06 12.31 2.01
N GLU A 214 15.45 13.24 2.75
CA GLU A 214 15.23 14.62 2.31
C GLU A 214 16.55 15.24 1.87
N GLN A 215 17.58 15.15 2.73
CA GLN A 215 18.89 15.75 2.48
C GLN A 215 19.59 15.13 1.27
N ARG A 216 19.57 13.79 1.16
CA ARG A 216 20.23 13.07 0.05
C ARG A 216 19.62 13.37 -1.33
N THR A 217 18.33 13.67 -1.39
CA THR A 217 17.60 13.87 -2.66
C THR A 217 17.38 15.33 -3.02
N ARG A 218 17.62 16.26 -2.08
CA ARG A 218 17.31 17.69 -2.24
C ARG A 218 17.97 18.31 -3.49
N GLU A 219 19.26 18.09 -3.69
CA GLU A 219 19.99 18.72 -4.79
C GLU A 219 19.53 18.22 -6.17
N ALA A 220 19.40 16.90 -6.34
CA ALA A 220 18.93 16.30 -7.58
C ALA A 220 17.50 16.74 -7.91
N HIS A 221 16.63 16.77 -6.88
CA HIS A 221 15.25 17.26 -7.01
C HIS A 221 15.18 18.73 -7.45
N LEU A 222 15.88 19.64 -6.76
CA LEU A 222 15.86 21.06 -7.13
C LEU A 222 16.46 21.32 -8.52
N SER A 223 17.48 20.54 -8.88
CA SER A 223 18.09 20.60 -10.21
C SER A 223 17.08 20.17 -11.29
N SER A 224 16.27 19.14 -11.05
CA SER A 224 15.26 18.71 -12.03
C SER A 224 14.16 19.76 -12.24
N LEU A 225 13.76 20.49 -11.19
CA LEU A 225 12.84 21.62 -11.33
C LEU A 225 13.44 22.77 -12.15
N THR A 226 14.71 23.09 -11.90
CA THR A 226 15.42 24.14 -12.65
C THR A 226 15.52 23.76 -14.12
N ASN A 227 15.92 22.52 -14.42
CA ASN A 227 15.99 22.00 -15.78
C ASN A 227 14.62 22.04 -16.48
N LEU A 228 13.54 21.67 -15.77
CA LEU A 228 12.18 21.75 -16.33
C LEU A 228 11.79 23.18 -16.66
N ALA A 229 12.06 24.13 -15.77
CA ALA A 229 11.77 25.54 -15.99
C ALA A 229 12.60 26.16 -17.12
N GLU A 230 13.86 25.75 -17.29
CA GLU A 230 14.70 26.16 -18.41
C GLU A 230 14.18 25.61 -19.75
N GLN A 231 13.68 24.38 -19.77
CA GLN A 231 13.18 23.73 -20.98
C GLN A 231 11.77 24.17 -21.38
N LYS A 232 10.88 24.35 -20.39
CA LYS A 232 9.43 24.54 -20.62
C LYS A 232 8.88 25.86 -20.07
N GLY A 233 9.73 26.68 -19.46
CA GLY A 233 9.35 27.95 -18.83
C GLY A 233 8.88 27.80 -17.40
N GLN A 234 8.83 28.91 -16.66
CA GLN A 234 8.45 28.92 -15.24
C GLN A 234 7.00 28.47 -15.00
N SER A 235 6.11 28.63 -15.98
CA SER A 235 4.73 28.13 -15.90
C SER A 235 4.65 26.61 -15.81
N ALA A 236 5.71 25.88 -16.21
CA ALA A 236 5.79 24.43 -16.03
C ALA A 236 5.90 24.01 -14.56
N LEU A 237 6.21 24.93 -13.64
CA LEU A 237 6.30 24.63 -12.19
C LEU A 237 5.01 24.97 -11.42
N THR A 238 3.94 25.41 -12.09
CA THR A 238 2.65 25.62 -11.40
C THR A 238 2.00 24.27 -11.09
N GLY A 239 1.23 24.19 -10.01
CA GLY A 239 0.59 22.93 -9.59
C GLY A 239 -0.24 22.26 -10.70
N TYR A 240 -0.93 23.06 -11.51
CA TYR A 240 -1.76 22.57 -12.63
C TYR A 240 -0.98 22.25 -13.92
N ASN A 241 0.30 22.61 -14.02
CA ASN A 241 1.13 22.29 -15.19
C ASN A 241 2.27 21.32 -14.87
N PHE A 242 2.69 21.21 -13.62
CA PHE A 242 3.92 20.50 -13.27
C PHE A 242 3.92 19.04 -13.73
N VAL A 243 2.94 18.25 -13.30
CA VAL A 243 2.86 16.84 -13.72
C VAL A 243 2.62 16.71 -15.22
N TYR A 244 1.73 17.53 -15.79
CA TYR A 244 1.48 17.56 -17.23
C TYR A 244 2.75 17.84 -18.05
N SER A 245 3.65 18.67 -17.51
CA SER A 245 4.89 19.06 -18.18
C SER A 245 5.88 17.92 -18.33
N PHE A 246 5.73 16.80 -17.64
CA PHE A 246 6.60 15.62 -17.83
C PHE A 246 5.84 14.29 -17.91
N ALA A 247 4.51 14.30 -17.87
CA ALA A 247 3.68 13.15 -18.20
C ALA A 247 3.92 12.77 -19.67
N GLY A 248 4.62 11.66 -19.91
CA GLY A 248 4.89 11.14 -21.24
C GLY A 248 3.74 10.33 -21.82
N ASP A 249 3.64 10.28 -23.15
CA ASP A 249 2.69 9.44 -23.92
C ASP A 249 3.18 7.98 -24.09
N VAL A 250 4.29 7.61 -23.43
CA VAL A 250 5.01 6.35 -23.65
C VAL A 250 4.19 5.12 -23.25
N MET A 251 3.19 5.27 -22.38
CA MET A 251 2.30 4.17 -22.00
C MET A 251 1.46 3.67 -23.18
N ARG A 252 1.13 4.55 -24.15
CA ARG A 252 0.43 4.12 -25.37
C ARG A 252 1.31 3.23 -26.25
N ASP A 253 2.61 3.51 -26.29
CA ASP A 253 3.57 2.74 -27.09
C ASP A 253 3.89 1.38 -26.42
N LEU A 254 3.79 1.31 -25.09
CA LEU A 254 3.94 0.07 -24.32
C LEU A 254 2.70 -0.84 -24.41
N ASP A 255 1.49 -0.28 -24.52
CA ASP A 255 0.20 -0.99 -24.46
C ASP A 255 0.13 -2.27 -25.31
N PRO A 256 0.60 -2.32 -26.58
CA PRO A 256 0.58 -3.53 -27.40
C PRO A 256 1.38 -4.71 -26.83
N TYR A 257 2.36 -4.43 -25.97
CA TYR A 257 3.23 -5.42 -25.33
C TYR A 257 2.72 -5.88 -23.98
N VAL A 258 1.75 -5.17 -23.39
CA VAL A 258 1.23 -5.47 -22.04
C VAL A 258 -0.29 -5.63 -22.02
N PRO A 259 -0.91 -6.43 -22.92
CA PRO A 259 -2.36 -6.61 -22.89
C PRO A 259 -2.80 -7.26 -21.58
N PHE A 260 -3.96 -6.84 -21.08
CA PHE A 260 -4.46 -7.32 -19.78
C PHE A 260 -4.73 -8.84 -19.79
N SER A 261 -5.12 -9.40 -20.94
CA SER A 261 -5.35 -10.84 -21.14
C SER A 261 -4.17 -11.70 -20.66
N LYS A 262 -2.94 -11.22 -20.80
CA LYS A 262 -1.71 -11.93 -20.38
C LYS A 262 -1.29 -11.68 -18.93
N SER A 263 -1.98 -10.81 -18.18
CA SER A 263 -1.55 -10.40 -16.82
C SER A 263 -1.51 -11.57 -15.85
N LEU A 264 -2.54 -12.43 -15.85
CA LEU A 264 -2.61 -13.59 -14.96
C LEU A 264 -1.44 -14.55 -15.19
N ARG A 265 -1.16 -14.89 -16.45
CA ARG A 265 -0.02 -15.73 -16.83
C ARG A 265 1.30 -15.12 -16.36
N ARG A 266 1.53 -13.83 -16.64
CA ARG A 266 2.76 -13.13 -16.25
C ARG A 266 2.96 -13.12 -14.74
N TRP A 267 1.89 -12.96 -13.97
CA TRP A 267 1.94 -13.05 -12.52
C TRP A 267 2.31 -14.46 -12.05
N VAL A 268 1.59 -15.49 -12.50
CA VAL A 268 1.87 -16.91 -12.18
C VAL A 268 3.33 -17.26 -12.49
N GLU A 269 3.76 -16.92 -13.70
CA GLU A 269 5.08 -17.24 -14.20
C GLU A 269 6.21 -16.45 -13.51
N SER A 270 6.01 -15.16 -13.23
CA SER A 270 7.02 -14.34 -12.54
C SER A 270 7.18 -14.80 -11.09
N PHE A 271 6.08 -15.00 -10.37
CA PHE A 271 6.11 -15.45 -8.97
C PHE A 271 6.66 -16.87 -8.86
N GLY A 272 6.26 -17.77 -9.76
CA GLY A 272 6.76 -19.13 -9.82
C GLY A 272 8.27 -19.20 -10.11
N ARG A 273 8.81 -18.32 -10.96
CA ARG A 273 10.27 -18.25 -11.22
C ARG A 273 11.07 -17.58 -10.10
N LEU A 274 10.41 -16.78 -9.26
CA LEU A 274 11.01 -16.26 -8.03
C LEU A 274 10.95 -17.27 -6.87
N ASN A 275 10.36 -18.45 -7.07
CA ASN A 275 10.01 -19.40 -6.00
C ASN A 275 9.18 -18.76 -4.88
N ILE A 276 8.27 -17.86 -5.24
CA ILE A 276 7.24 -17.39 -4.31
C ILE A 276 6.13 -18.43 -4.30
N GLU A 277 5.89 -19.02 -3.13
CA GLU A 277 4.79 -19.96 -2.90
C GLU A 277 3.75 -19.34 -1.96
N TYR A 278 2.58 -19.96 -1.86
CA TYR A 278 1.45 -19.53 -1.03
C TYR A 278 1.09 -20.58 0.04
N SER A 279 2.01 -21.52 0.33
CA SER A 279 1.88 -22.50 1.43
C SER A 279 0.53 -23.25 1.49
N GLY A 280 -0.03 -23.60 0.33
CA GLY A 280 -1.28 -24.34 0.19
C GLY A 280 -2.55 -23.48 0.28
N ALA A 281 -2.44 -22.15 0.19
CA ALA A 281 -3.58 -21.24 0.31
C ALA A 281 -4.64 -21.41 -0.79
N GLU A 282 -5.86 -21.01 -0.48
CA GLU A 282 -6.94 -20.83 -1.45
C GLU A 282 -7.03 -19.34 -1.82
N LEU A 283 -6.91 -19.03 -3.12
CA LEU A 283 -6.91 -17.67 -3.66
C LEU A 283 -8.14 -17.40 -4.51
N THR A 284 -8.89 -16.34 -4.21
CA THR A 284 -9.98 -15.83 -5.08
C THR A 284 -9.62 -14.46 -5.65
N LEU A 285 -9.63 -14.34 -6.97
CA LEU A 285 -9.20 -13.15 -7.70
C LEU A 285 -10.39 -12.54 -8.46
N ASP A 286 -10.87 -11.35 -8.07
CA ASP A 286 -11.85 -10.58 -8.87
C ASP A 286 -11.14 -9.41 -9.56
N LEU A 287 -10.74 -9.59 -10.82
CA LEU A 287 -9.75 -8.70 -11.45
C LEU A 287 -10.34 -7.58 -12.34
N LEU A 288 -11.62 -7.67 -12.70
CA LEU A 288 -12.24 -6.80 -13.71
C LEU A 288 -13.10 -5.71 -13.07
N ASP A 289 -13.13 -4.52 -13.68
CA ASP A 289 -14.09 -3.48 -13.27
C ASP A 289 -15.53 -3.93 -13.55
N ARG A 290 -16.43 -3.63 -12.62
CA ARG A 290 -17.85 -3.97 -12.73
C ARG A 290 -18.69 -2.99 -11.93
N LYS A 291 -19.89 -2.68 -12.44
CA LYS A 291 -20.86 -1.85 -11.69
C LYS A 291 -21.19 -2.50 -10.34
N GLY A 292 -21.11 -1.71 -9.27
CA GLY A 292 -21.41 -2.14 -7.89
C GLY A 292 -20.22 -2.72 -7.14
N LYS A 293 -19.12 -3.02 -7.83
CA LYS A 293 -17.85 -3.41 -7.22
C LYS A 293 -17.12 -2.19 -6.64
N TYR A 294 -16.40 -2.39 -5.55
CA TYR A 294 -15.56 -1.38 -4.93
C TYR A 294 -14.44 -0.92 -5.89
N PRO A 295 -14.31 0.40 -6.14
CA PRO A 295 -13.50 0.91 -7.24
C PRO A 295 -12.00 1.09 -6.90
N ASN A 296 -11.42 0.23 -6.04
CA ASN A 296 -9.97 0.18 -5.77
C ASN A 296 -9.47 -1.28 -5.63
N GLY A 297 -8.17 -1.49 -5.81
CA GLY A 297 -7.51 -2.76 -5.48
C GLY A 297 -7.38 -2.94 -3.96
N PHE A 298 -7.47 -4.18 -3.50
CA PHE A 298 -7.15 -4.58 -2.13
C PHE A 298 -6.93 -6.10 -2.05
N CYS A 299 -6.27 -6.54 -0.98
CA CYS A 299 -6.09 -7.93 -0.60
C CYS A 299 -6.55 -8.11 0.85
N HIS A 300 -7.29 -9.18 1.14
CA HIS A 300 -7.70 -9.52 2.49
C HIS A 300 -7.72 -11.04 2.73
N GLY A 301 -7.53 -11.46 3.98
CA GLY A 301 -7.34 -12.88 4.34
C GLY A 301 -8.42 -13.48 5.24
N PRO A 302 -9.61 -13.90 4.73
CA PRO A 302 -10.69 -14.49 5.53
C PRO A 302 -10.27 -15.52 6.58
N ILE A 303 -9.31 -16.37 6.20
CA ILE A 303 -8.65 -17.31 7.11
C ILE A 303 -7.15 -16.98 7.11
N PRO A 304 -6.61 -16.42 8.20
CA PRO A 304 -5.18 -16.17 8.31
C PRO A 304 -4.41 -17.49 8.43
N SER A 305 -3.21 -17.55 7.85
CA SER A 305 -2.31 -18.70 8.01
C SER A 305 -1.62 -18.68 9.38
N PHE A 306 -1.50 -19.86 10.01
CA PHE A 306 -0.78 -20.09 11.27
C PHE A 306 -0.69 -21.60 11.60
N TYR A 307 0.11 -21.96 12.61
CA TYR A 307 0.11 -23.29 13.21
C TYR A 307 -0.87 -23.37 14.38
N ASN A 308 -1.94 -24.14 14.22
CA ASN A 308 -2.87 -24.47 15.29
C ASN A 308 -2.42 -25.76 16.00
N GLN A 309 -1.84 -25.63 17.20
CA GLN A 309 -1.39 -26.80 17.98
C GLN A 309 -0.45 -27.74 17.19
N GLY A 310 0.40 -27.17 16.34
CA GLY A 310 1.35 -27.90 15.48
C GLY A 310 0.78 -28.32 14.12
N GLU A 311 -0.51 -28.18 13.88
CA GLU A 311 -1.13 -28.42 12.57
C GLU A 311 -1.12 -27.14 11.73
N TRP A 312 -0.71 -27.23 10.47
CA TRP A 312 -0.70 -26.09 9.55
C TRP A 312 -2.13 -25.74 9.12
N VAL A 313 -2.51 -24.47 9.28
CA VAL A 313 -3.73 -23.89 8.72
C VAL A 313 -3.33 -23.02 7.53
N ALA A 314 -3.65 -23.48 6.32
CA ALA A 314 -3.43 -22.70 5.10
C ALA A 314 -4.38 -21.48 5.05
N ALA A 315 -3.92 -20.39 4.45
CA ALA A 315 -4.73 -19.19 4.33
C ALA A 315 -5.86 -19.34 3.30
N GLN A 316 -6.94 -18.60 3.51
CA GLN A 316 -7.84 -18.19 2.44
C GLN A 316 -7.60 -16.71 2.21
N VAL A 317 -7.29 -16.32 0.98
CA VAL A 317 -6.98 -14.94 0.62
C VAL A 317 -7.75 -14.55 -0.62
N ASN A 318 -8.43 -13.41 -0.57
CA ASN A 318 -9.05 -12.84 -1.75
C ASN A 318 -8.39 -11.51 -2.08
N PHE A 319 -8.27 -11.19 -3.36
CA PHE A 319 -7.84 -9.87 -3.76
C PHE A 319 -8.46 -9.44 -5.09
N THR A 320 -8.39 -8.14 -5.35
CA THR A 320 -9.11 -7.52 -6.45
C THR A 320 -8.30 -6.47 -7.19
N SER A 321 -8.62 -6.29 -8.46
CA SER A 321 -8.23 -5.15 -9.28
C SER A 321 -9.43 -4.62 -10.06
N ASN A 322 -9.31 -3.45 -10.69
CA ASN A 322 -10.39 -2.86 -11.49
C ASN A 322 -9.96 -2.64 -12.95
N ALA A 323 -9.40 -3.69 -13.55
CA ALA A 323 -8.93 -3.60 -14.92
C ALA A 323 -10.09 -3.45 -15.91
N LYS A 324 -9.88 -2.62 -16.93
CA LYS A 324 -10.75 -2.41 -18.08
C LYS A 324 -10.00 -2.81 -19.34
N PRO A 325 -10.06 -4.10 -19.75
CA PRO A 325 -9.21 -4.63 -20.82
C PRO A 325 -9.35 -3.91 -22.17
N ASP A 326 -10.46 -3.20 -22.38
CA ASP A 326 -10.77 -2.41 -23.57
C ASP A 326 -10.18 -0.99 -23.54
N GLN A 327 -9.56 -0.55 -22.44
CA GLN A 327 -8.93 0.76 -22.29
C GLN A 327 -7.41 0.68 -22.42
N VAL A 328 -6.84 1.58 -23.24
CA VAL A 328 -5.38 1.74 -23.40
C VAL A 328 -4.74 2.06 -22.06
N GLY A 329 -3.65 1.37 -21.72
CA GLY A 329 -2.93 1.50 -20.46
C GLY A 329 -3.47 0.61 -19.34
N SER A 330 -4.72 0.16 -19.43
CA SER A 330 -5.31 -0.70 -18.39
C SER A 330 -4.60 -2.04 -18.23
N GLY A 331 -3.92 -2.53 -19.28
CA GLY A 331 -3.11 -3.74 -19.19
C GLY A 331 -1.94 -3.58 -18.23
N TYR A 332 -1.21 -2.46 -18.33
CA TYR A 332 -0.09 -2.15 -17.43
C TYR A 332 -0.58 -1.84 -16.01
N ASP A 333 -1.63 -1.03 -15.87
CA ASP A 333 -2.16 -0.69 -14.55
C ASP A 333 -2.74 -1.93 -13.85
N GLY A 334 -3.44 -2.78 -14.60
CA GLY A 334 -4.03 -4.02 -14.10
C GLY A 334 -3.00 -5.04 -13.65
N ILE A 335 -1.90 -5.24 -14.40
CA ILE A 335 -0.83 -6.13 -13.96
C ILE A 335 -0.06 -5.55 -12.76
N ASN A 336 0.09 -4.23 -12.67
CA ASN A 336 0.69 -3.58 -11.52
C ASN A 336 -0.10 -3.86 -10.24
N THR A 337 -1.42 -3.67 -10.26
CA THR A 337 -2.29 -4.05 -9.13
C THR A 337 -2.22 -5.55 -8.85
N LEU A 338 -2.25 -6.41 -9.87
CA LEU A 338 -2.16 -7.87 -9.67
C LEU A 338 -0.86 -8.29 -8.98
N PHE A 339 0.29 -7.71 -9.35
CA PHE A 339 1.57 -8.00 -8.70
C PHE A 339 1.61 -7.49 -7.27
N HIS A 340 1.07 -6.28 -7.05
CA HIS A 340 0.97 -5.67 -5.73
C HIS A 340 0.14 -6.55 -4.78
N GLU A 341 -1.12 -6.83 -5.14
CA GLU A 341 -2.01 -7.64 -4.33
C GLU A 341 -1.55 -9.10 -4.20
N GLY A 342 -0.94 -9.64 -5.25
CA GLY A 342 -0.30 -10.96 -5.20
C GLY A 342 0.85 -11.01 -4.18
N GLY A 343 1.61 -9.92 -4.03
CA GLY A 343 2.65 -9.80 -3.01
C GLY A 343 2.08 -9.76 -1.58
N HIS A 344 0.96 -9.07 -1.36
CA HIS A 344 0.23 -9.14 -0.08
C HIS A 344 -0.26 -10.55 0.20
N ALA A 345 -0.88 -11.20 -0.79
CA ALA A 345 -1.38 -12.56 -0.65
C ALA A 345 -0.26 -13.56 -0.33
N ALA A 346 0.92 -13.41 -0.95
CA ALA A 346 2.10 -14.22 -0.65
C ALA A 346 2.58 -13.98 0.79
N HIS A 347 2.66 -12.73 1.24
CA HIS A 347 3.00 -12.41 2.62
C HIS A 347 2.06 -13.10 3.62
N PHE A 348 0.75 -12.86 3.54
CA PHE A 348 -0.21 -13.38 4.52
C PHE A 348 -0.41 -14.90 4.45
N SER A 349 -0.11 -15.51 3.30
CA SER A 349 -0.16 -16.97 3.14
C SER A 349 1.06 -17.68 3.74
N ASN A 350 2.15 -16.96 4.03
CA ASN A 350 3.40 -17.52 4.53
C ASN A 350 3.70 -17.15 5.99
N VAL A 351 2.75 -16.61 6.76
CA VAL A 351 2.96 -16.39 8.19
C VAL A 351 2.95 -17.74 8.92
N LYS A 352 4.08 -18.08 9.55
CA LYS A 352 4.35 -19.41 10.15
C LYS A 352 4.48 -19.34 11.67
N MET A 353 3.63 -18.52 12.28
CA MET A 353 3.52 -18.36 13.73
C MET A 353 2.42 -19.24 14.33
N ASN A 354 2.31 -19.28 15.66
CA ASN A 354 1.40 -20.22 16.36
C ASN A 354 0.02 -19.64 16.72
N ALA A 355 -0.34 -18.47 16.19
CA ALA A 355 -1.61 -17.81 16.43
C ALA A 355 -1.99 -16.86 15.27
N PRO A 356 -3.29 -16.67 14.98
CA PRO A 356 -3.74 -15.80 13.89
C PRO A 356 -3.52 -14.30 14.18
N CYS A 357 -3.24 -13.91 15.42
CA CYS A 357 -2.87 -12.53 15.77
C CYS A 357 -1.57 -12.07 15.10
N PHE A 358 -0.73 -13.00 14.63
CA PHE A 358 0.50 -12.66 13.91
C PHE A 358 0.28 -12.30 12.45
N SER A 359 -0.90 -12.61 11.91
CA SER A 359 -1.27 -12.47 10.50
C SER A 359 -2.32 -11.37 10.29
N GLN A 360 -2.36 -10.36 11.18
CA GLN A 360 -3.26 -9.21 11.01
C GLN A 360 -2.80 -8.32 9.84
N GLU A 361 -3.74 -7.77 9.10
CA GLU A 361 -3.45 -6.82 8.01
C GLU A 361 -2.96 -5.46 8.52
N PHE A 362 -3.54 -5.01 9.64
CA PHE A 362 -3.23 -3.73 10.29
C PHE A 362 -2.60 -3.94 11.67
N ALA A 363 -2.53 -2.87 12.48
CA ALA A 363 -1.92 -2.85 13.80
C ALA A 363 -2.24 -4.16 14.59
N PRO A 364 -1.23 -4.87 15.11
CA PRO A 364 0.15 -4.43 15.34
C PRO A 364 1.10 -4.59 14.13
N THR A 365 0.58 -4.98 12.97
CA THR A 365 1.32 -4.95 11.69
C THR A 365 1.46 -3.50 11.21
N SER A 366 2.69 -3.10 10.90
CA SER A 366 2.97 -1.78 10.32
C SER A 366 2.50 -1.74 8.86
N MET A 367 1.91 -0.62 8.45
CA MET A 367 1.54 -0.40 7.04
C MET A 367 2.78 -0.49 6.15
N ALA A 368 3.88 0.16 6.54
CA ALA A 368 5.13 0.09 5.80
C ALA A 368 5.64 -1.36 5.63
N TYR A 369 5.48 -2.19 6.65
CA TYR A 369 5.89 -3.59 6.58
C TYR A 369 5.03 -4.38 5.59
N ALA A 370 3.70 -4.21 5.63
CA ALA A 370 2.79 -4.87 4.71
C ALA A 370 3.05 -4.44 3.25
N GLU A 371 3.20 -3.13 3.02
CA GLU A 371 3.46 -2.52 1.71
C GLU A 371 4.82 -2.91 1.13
N THR A 372 5.86 -3.10 1.96
CA THR A 372 7.21 -3.46 1.45
C THR A 372 7.20 -4.72 0.60
N GLN A 373 6.37 -5.70 0.94
CA GLN A 373 6.33 -6.98 0.23
C GLN A 373 5.62 -6.86 -1.12
N SER A 374 4.47 -6.18 -1.16
CA SER A 374 3.71 -5.92 -2.38
C SER A 374 4.47 -5.01 -3.34
N MET A 375 5.02 -3.92 -2.82
CA MET A 375 5.83 -2.97 -3.58
C MET A 375 7.15 -3.56 -4.07
N PHE A 376 7.73 -4.55 -3.37
CA PHE A 376 8.89 -5.27 -3.91
C PHE A 376 8.50 -6.03 -5.19
N CYS A 377 7.37 -6.74 -5.16
CA CYS A 377 6.90 -7.52 -6.30
C CYS A 377 6.55 -6.63 -7.50
N ASP A 378 5.79 -5.55 -7.30
CA ASP A 378 5.40 -4.66 -8.40
C ASP A 378 6.59 -3.83 -8.96
N SER A 379 7.63 -3.57 -8.15
CA SER A 379 8.83 -2.86 -8.60
C SER A 379 9.55 -3.54 -9.77
N LEU A 380 9.38 -4.87 -9.90
CA LEU A 380 9.97 -5.67 -10.98
C LEU A 380 9.40 -5.31 -12.36
N LEU A 381 8.16 -4.83 -12.43
CA LEU A 381 7.47 -4.53 -13.69
C LEU A 381 8.13 -3.39 -14.49
N THR A 382 8.95 -2.59 -13.82
CA THR A 382 9.73 -1.49 -14.44
C THR A 382 11.16 -1.89 -14.80
N ASP A 383 11.61 -3.09 -14.42
CA ASP A 383 12.94 -3.56 -14.76
C ASP A 383 13.00 -3.99 -16.23
N ALA A 384 14.00 -3.49 -16.95
CA ALA A 384 14.09 -3.69 -18.39
C ALA A 384 14.25 -5.16 -18.78
N ASP A 385 14.91 -5.97 -17.95
CA ASP A 385 15.02 -7.40 -18.21
C ASP A 385 13.72 -8.16 -17.97
N TRP A 386 12.88 -7.72 -17.02
CA TRP A 386 11.51 -8.22 -16.86
C TRP A 386 10.67 -7.85 -18.08
N LEU A 387 10.70 -6.57 -18.50
CA LEU A 387 9.99 -6.10 -19.69
C LEU A 387 10.39 -6.90 -20.93
N LYS A 388 11.68 -7.18 -21.13
CA LYS A 388 12.16 -8.01 -22.25
C LYS A 388 11.69 -9.46 -22.21
N GLN A 389 11.44 -10.02 -21.04
CA GLN A 389 11.01 -11.42 -20.90
C GLN A 389 9.50 -11.59 -20.96
N TYR A 390 8.74 -10.57 -20.53
CA TYR A 390 7.30 -10.70 -20.28
C TYR A 390 6.44 -9.73 -21.09
N ALA A 391 6.92 -8.53 -21.44
CA ALA A 391 6.19 -7.58 -22.28
C ALA A 391 6.44 -7.89 -23.76
N LEU A 392 5.62 -8.80 -24.29
CA LEU A 392 5.69 -9.33 -25.66
C LEU A 392 4.46 -8.89 -26.45
N ASP A 393 4.65 -8.59 -27.74
CA ASP A 393 3.55 -8.35 -28.68
C ASP A 393 2.81 -9.65 -29.06
N ALA A 394 1.80 -9.54 -29.94
CA ALA A 394 1.00 -10.68 -30.39
C ALA A 394 1.82 -11.72 -31.18
N GLU A 395 2.91 -11.29 -31.81
CA GLU A 395 3.85 -12.14 -32.54
C GLU A 395 4.94 -12.76 -31.62
N GLY A 396 4.97 -12.36 -30.34
CA GLY A 396 5.94 -12.83 -29.35
C GLY A 396 7.26 -12.06 -29.33
N ASN A 397 7.36 -10.91 -29.99
CA ASN A 397 8.55 -10.07 -29.94
C ASN A 397 8.55 -9.21 -28.66
N PRO A 398 9.71 -9.02 -28.01
CA PRO A 398 9.80 -8.18 -26.82
C PRO A 398 9.70 -6.70 -27.15
N VAL A 399 9.21 -5.92 -26.19
CA VAL A 399 9.18 -4.45 -26.27
C VAL A 399 10.55 -3.88 -26.69
N PRO A 400 10.63 -2.96 -27.68
CA PRO A 400 11.87 -2.33 -28.13
C PRO A 400 12.63 -1.57 -27.04
N ASP A 401 13.96 -1.49 -27.15
CA ASP A 401 14.82 -0.74 -26.21
C ASP A 401 14.44 0.74 -26.17
N GLU A 402 14.05 1.30 -27.32
CA GLU A 402 13.71 2.71 -27.48
C GLU A 402 12.49 3.10 -26.65
N ILE A 403 11.51 2.20 -26.49
CA ILE A 403 10.33 2.43 -25.65
C ILE A 403 10.74 2.43 -24.17
N ILE A 404 11.53 1.45 -23.73
CA ILE A 404 12.05 1.38 -22.36
C ILE A 404 12.88 2.64 -22.03
N GLN A 405 13.76 3.04 -22.94
CA GLN A 405 14.58 4.25 -22.78
C GLN A 405 13.72 5.51 -22.71
N ALA A 406 12.66 5.63 -23.53
CA ALA A 406 11.73 6.74 -23.46
C ALA A 406 10.96 6.79 -22.12
N MET A 407 10.58 5.64 -21.56
CA MET A 407 9.98 5.57 -20.22
C MET A 407 10.94 6.10 -19.16
N ILE A 408 12.21 5.69 -19.20
CA ILE A 408 13.23 6.15 -18.25
C ILE A 408 13.47 7.66 -18.40
N ASN A 409 13.66 8.15 -19.63
CA ASN A 409 13.93 9.57 -19.89
C ASN A 409 12.80 10.49 -19.45
N SER A 410 11.55 10.01 -19.47
CA SER A 410 10.39 10.78 -18.98
C SER A 410 10.23 10.75 -17.46
N ARG A 411 10.52 9.62 -16.80
CA ARG A 411 10.27 9.44 -15.36
C ARG A 411 11.47 9.77 -14.48
N GLN A 412 12.67 9.35 -14.87
CA GLN A 412 13.87 9.42 -14.04
C GLN A 412 14.16 10.84 -13.49
N PRO A 413 14.03 11.94 -14.27
CA PRO A 413 14.28 13.29 -13.74
C PRO A 413 13.39 13.67 -12.55
N PHE A 414 12.19 13.08 -12.45
CA PHE A 414 11.20 13.38 -11.43
C PHE A 414 11.02 12.25 -10.41
N LYS A 415 11.89 11.23 -10.43
CA LYS A 415 11.85 10.13 -9.47
C LYS A 415 12.00 10.63 -8.03
N ALA A 416 12.88 11.61 -7.78
CA ALA A 416 12.98 12.25 -6.48
C ALA A 416 11.70 13.01 -6.09
N TYR A 417 11.04 13.69 -7.03
CA TYR A 417 9.77 14.37 -6.77
C TYR A 417 8.67 13.41 -6.35
N GLU A 418 8.54 12.24 -7.02
CA GLU A 418 7.55 11.21 -6.67
C GLU A 418 7.66 10.83 -5.19
N GLU A 419 8.86 10.49 -4.73
CA GLU A 419 9.08 10.12 -3.33
C GLU A 419 8.91 11.30 -2.36
N ARG A 420 9.36 12.49 -2.77
CA ARG A 420 9.22 13.70 -1.96
C ARG A 420 7.76 14.17 -1.83
N SER A 421 6.91 13.82 -2.79
CA SER A 421 5.46 14.05 -2.73
C SER A 421 4.78 13.22 -1.63
N ILE A 422 5.38 12.09 -1.25
CA ILE A 422 5.00 11.31 -0.06
C ILE A 422 5.60 11.95 1.19
N LEU A 423 6.89 12.29 1.13
CA LEU A 423 7.66 12.88 2.24
C LEU A 423 7.02 14.16 2.81
N VAL A 424 6.44 15.03 1.98
CA VAL A 424 5.91 16.32 2.46
C VAL A 424 4.73 16.15 3.44
N VAL A 425 3.97 15.05 3.32
CA VAL A 425 2.75 14.81 4.12
C VAL A 425 3.07 14.66 5.62
N PRO A 426 3.97 13.77 6.07
CA PRO A 426 4.32 13.67 7.49
C PRO A 426 4.95 14.95 8.04
N TYR A 427 5.70 15.74 7.24
CA TYR A 427 6.21 17.05 7.69
C TYR A 427 5.05 18.02 7.98
N PHE A 428 4.07 18.06 7.09
CA PHE A 428 2.87 18.87 7.28
C PHE A 428 2.06 18.41 8.49
N GLU A 429 1.74 17.12 8.59
CA GLU A 429 0.93 16.59 9.70
C GLU A 429 1.63 16.80 11.05
N ARG A 430 2.93 16.48 11.17
CA ARG A 430 3.67 16.71 12.42
C ARG A 430 3.63 18.18 12.83
N ALA A 431 3.91 19.10 11.91
CA ALA A 431 3.88 20.52 12.21
C ALA A 431 2.46 21.02 12.54
N LEU A 432 1.43 20.50 11.87
CA LEU A 432 0.02 20.85 12.11
C LEU A 432 -0.41 20.44 13.52
N TYR A 433 -0.13 19.22 13.94
CA TYR A 433 -0.51 18.73 15.28
C TYR A 433 0.32 19.36 16.40
N GLN A 434 1.46 19.99 16.11
CA GLN A 434 2.26 20.74 17.07
C GLN A 434 1.77 22.19 17.29
N LEU A 435 0.87 22.71 16.45
CA LEU A 435 0.26 24.02 16.67
C LEU A 435 -0.62 24.01 17.92
N ASN A 436 -0.60 25.09 18.69
CA ASN A 436 -1.56 25.28 19.77
C ASN A 436 -2.95 25.65 19.23
N ASP A 437 -3.98 25.45 20.05
CA ASP A 437 -5.38 25.62 19.65
C ASP A 437 -5.71 27.04 19.14
N GLU A 438 -5.02 28.07 19.65
CA GLU A 438 -5.17 29.47 19.19
C GLU A 438 -4.51 29.74 17.83
N GLU A 439 -3.52 28.92 17.45
CA GLU A 439 -2.81 29.05 16.16
C GLU A 439 -3.54 28.31 15.03
N LEU A 440 -4.45 27.40 15.36
CA LEU A 440 -5.26 26.64 14.40
C LEU A 440 -6.33 27.54 13.75
N THR A 441 -5.90 28.40 12.84
CA THR A 441 -6.77 29.21 11.96
C THR A 441 -6.64 28.78 10.49
N PRO A 442 -7.67 29.02 9.65
CA PRO A 442 -7.59 28.71 8.22
C PRO A 442 -6.36 29.30 7.52
N GLU A 443 -6.01 30.55 7.83
CA GLU A 443 -4.88 31.26 7.23
C GLU A 443 -3.55 30.64 7.66
N ARG A 444 -3.41 30.31 8.94
CA ARG A 444 -2.18 29.72 9.48
C ARG A 444 -1.93 28.33 8.91
N ILE A 445 -2.97 27.50 8.82
CA ILE A 445 -2.89 26.14 8.29
C ILE A 445 -2.64 26.17 6.77
N THR A 446 -3.33 27.03 6.03
CA THR A 446 -3.08 27.22 4.59
C THR A 446 -1.63 27.65 4.36
N LYS A 447 -1.13 28.62 5.14
CA LYS A 447 0.27 29.04 5.05
C LYS A 447 1.24 27.90 5.38
N LEU A 448 0.97 27.12 6.42
CA LEU A 448 1.78 25.97 6.80
C LEU A 448 1.87 24.96 5.64
N ALA A 449 0.74 24.63 5.00
CA ALA A 449 0.71 23.73 3.84
C ALA A 449 1.60 24.24 2.70
N ARG A 450 1.46 25.52 2.30
CA ARG A 450 2.28 26.12 1.23
C ARG A 450 3.76 26.17 1.60
N ASP A 451 4.09 26.50 2.85
CA ASP A 451 5.47 26.54 3.32
C ASP A 451 6.11 25.13 3.27
N CYS A 452 5.40 24.07 3.70
CA CYS A 452 5.87 22.68 3.61
C CYS A 452 6.11 22.23 2.17
N GLU A 453 5.16 22.50 1.27
CA GLU A 453 5.32 22.16 -0.16
C GLU A 453 6.48 22.90 -0.79
N LYS A 454 6.66 24.18 -0.50
CA LYS A 454 7.81 24.94 -1.00
C LYS A 454 9.12 24.40 -0.46
N GLN A 455 9.17 24.06 0.83
CA GLN A 455 10.37 23.54 1.47
C GLN A 455 10.77 22.17 0.94
N ILE A 456 9.81 21.25 0.78
CA ILE A 456 10.08 19.85 0.43
C ILE A 456 9.99 19.62 -1.08
N LEU A 457 8.99 20.17 -1.76
CA LEU A 457 8.77 19.98 -3.19
C LEU A 457 9.39 21.08 -4.05
N GLY A 458 9.81 22.21 -3.49
CA GLY A 458 10.33 23.34 -4.29
C GLY A 458 9.26 24.03 -5.14
N LEU A 459 7.98 23.75 -4.91
CA LEU A 459 6.84 24.33 -5.64
C LEU A 459 6.07 25.28 -4.73
N GLU A 460 5.60 26.42 -5.25
CA GLU A 460 4.74 27.35 -4.48
C GLU A 460 3.39 26.72 -4.10
N CYS A 461 2.91 25.80 -4.94
CA CYS A 461 1.74 24.99 -4.69
C CYS A 461 1.88 23.64 -5.41
N SER A 462 1.65 22.55 -4.69
CA SER A 462 1.74 21.21 -5.23
C SER A 462 0.60 20.89 -6.20
N PRO A 463 0.82 19.98 -7.17
CA PRO A 463 -0.25 19.48 -8.05
C PRO A 463 -1.40 18.82 -7.31
N ARG A 464 -1.11 18.22 -6.15
CA ARG A 464 -2.08 17.67 -5.22
C ARG A 464 -1.95 18.40 -3.89
N PRO A 465 -2.68 19.51 -3.69
CA PRO A 465 -2.63 20.30 -2.46
C PRO A 465 -2.77 19.41 -1.20
N LEU A 466 -1.93 19.65 -0.19
CA LEU A 466 -1.81 18.79 0.99
C LEU A 466 -3.13 18.44 1.66
N MET A 467 -4.04 19.39 1.86
CA MET A 467 -5.32 19.14 2.53
C MET A 467 -6.36 18.47 1.63
N ALA A 468 -6.11 18.39 0.31
CA ALA A 468 -6.93 17.60 -0.61
C ALA A 468 -6.59 16.09 -0.56
N ILE A 469 -5.57 15.69 0.20
CA ILE A 469 -5.22 14.29 0.45
C ILE A 469 -6.25 13.70 1.44
N PRO A 470 -7.05 12.70 1.04
CA PRO A 470 -8.15 12.20 1.86
C PRO A 470 -7.70 11.50 3.15
N HIS A 471 -6.46 10.99 3.19
CA HIS A 471 -5.88 10.28 4.34
C HIS A 471 -5.88 11.13 5.62
N LEU A 472 -5.78 12.46 5.50
CA LEU A 472 -5.74 13.36 6.66
C LEU A 472 -7.05 13.36 7.46
N LEU A 473 -8.16 12.90 6.86
CA LEU A 473 -9.50 13.04 7.43
C LEU A 473 -10.00 11.80 8.19
N SER A 474 -9.40 10.62 8.00
CA SER A 474 -9.78 9.39 8.71
C SER A 474 -8.78 9.04 9.80
N ASP A 475 -9.25 8.57 10.96
CA ASP A 475 -8.38 8.17 12.05
C ASP A 475 -7.40 7.05 11.65
N GLU A 476 -7.84 6.11 10.81
CA GLU A 476 -7.04 4.97 10.38
C GLU A 476 -5.85 5.36 9.49
N ALA A 477 -5.95 6.45 8.73
CA ALA A 477 -4.95 6.84 7.73
C ALA A 477 -4.18 8.12 8.09
N ALA A 478 -4.71 8.94 9.00
CA ALA A 478 -4.04 10.15 9.44
C ALA A 478 -2.72 9.81 10.16
N CYS A 479 -1.68 10.60 9.86
CA CYS A 479 -0.33 10.40 10.38
C CYS A 479 0.32 9.06 9.97
N ALA A 480 -0.21 8.34 8.99
CA ALA A 480 0.35 7.07 8.51
C ALA A 480 1.02 7.17 7.12
N TYR A 481 0.87 8.29 6.40
CA TYR A 481 1.31 8.40 4.99
C TYR A 481 2.80 8.16 4.75
N HIS A 482 3.63 8.37 5.78
CA HIS A 482 5.05 8.06 5.76
C HIS A 482 5.35 6.57 5.55
N GLY A 483 4.40 5.67 5.86
CA GLY A 483 4.61 4.23 5.69
C GLY A 483 4.84 3.82 4.23
N TYR A 484 4.27 4.52 3.25
CA TYR A 484 4.56 4.29 1.82
C TYR A 484 6.04 4.59 1.50
N LEU A 485 6.58 5.67 2.04
CA LEU A 485 7.98 6.04 1.80
C LEU A 485 8.94 5.10 2.54
N LEU A 486 8.62 4.71 3.77
CA LEU A 486 9.37 3.67 4.49
C LEU A 486 9.37 2.35 3.72
N ALA A 487 8.24 1.97 3.12
CA ALA A 487 8.13 0.78 2.29
C ALA A 487 9.01 0.87 1.04
N HIS A 488 8.97 1.99 0.29
CA HIS A 488 9.89 2.20 -0.82
C HIS A 488 11.37 2.14 -0.40
N MET A 489 11.74 2.75 0.73
CA MET A 489 13.11 2.64 1.24
C MET A 489 13.52 1.18 1.49
N ALA A 490 12.65 0.41 2.15
CA ALA A 490 12.87 -1.01 2.41
C ALA A 490 12.93 -1.84 1.11
N VAL A 491 12.09 -1.53 0.11
CA VAL A 491 12.12 -2.17 -1.21
C VAL A 491 13.48 -1.97 -1.87
N TYR A 492 13.97 -0.73 -1.95
CA TYR A 492 15.24 -0.46 -2.63
C TYR A 492 16.46 -0.95 -1.85
N GLN A 493 16.40 -0.98 -0.53
CA GLN A 493 17.40 -1.65 0.32
C GLN A 493 17.42 -3.16 0.08
N THR A 494 16.25 -3.80 0.01
CA THR A 494 16.09 -5.23 -0.30
C THR A 494 16.60 -5.56 -1.70
N ARG A 495 16.24 -4.74 -2.70
CA ARG A 495 16.71 -4.87 -4.08
C ARG A 495 18.23 -4.75 -4.15
N ALA A 496 18.82 -3.78 -3.47
CA ALA A 496 20.27 -3.62 -3.42
C ALA A 496 20.97 -4.83 -2.81
N TYR A 497 20.45 -5.39 -1.71
CA TYR A 497 20.96 -6.62 -1.11
C TYR A 497 20.95 -7.79 -2.11
N PHE A 498 19.83 -8.03 -2.78
CA PHE A 498 19.74 -9.13 -3.75
C PHE A 498 20.59 -8.90 -5.00
N LEU A 499 20.71 -7.66 -5.48
CA LEU A 499 21.58 -7.32 -6.60
C LEU A 499 23.06 -7.49 -6.26
N ASP A 500 23.50 -7.12 -5.05
CA ASP A 500 24.87 -7.37 -4.59
C ASP A 500 25.16 -8.87 -4.49
N LYS A 501 24.22 -9.62 -3.91
CA LYS A 501 24.37 -11.05 -3.65
C LYS A 501 24.28 -11.93 -4.89
N PHE A 502 23.38 -11.61 -5.82
CA PHE A 502 23.03 -12.48 -6.95
C PHE A 502 23.22 -11.84 -8.32
N GLY A 503 23.39 -10.52 -8.40
CA GLY A 503 23.58 -9.78 -9.65
C GLY A 503 22.30 -9.47 -10.45
N TYR A 504 21.16 -10.11 -10.14
CA TYR A 504 19.90 -9.90 -10.83
C TYR A 504 18.67 -10.26 -9.98
N LEU A 505 17.51 -9.71 -10.34
CA LEU A 505 16.23 -9.92 -9.65
C LEU A 505 15.26 -10.77 -10.47
N THR A 506 15.03 -10.39 -11.73
CA THR A 506 14.08 -11.05 -12.63
C THR A 506 14.37 -12.55 -12.76
N ASP A 507 13.36 -13.37 -12.47
CA ASP A 507 13.41 -14.84 -12.51
C ASP A 507 14.49 -15.46 -11.60
N ASN A 508 14.85 -14.79 -10.50
CA ASN A 508 15.83 -15.33 -9.54
C ASN A 508 15.14 -16.22 -8.47
N PRO A 509 15.37 -17.55 -8.50
CA PRO A 509 14.70 -18.50 -7.60
C PRO A 509 15.13 -18.41 -6.13
N GLU A 510 16.16 -17.63 -5.81
CA GLU A 510 16.63 -17.43 -4.43
C GLU A 510 15.83 -16.37 -3.66
N ILE A 511 15.06 -15.52 -4.36
CA ILE A 511 14.40 -14.35 -3.77
C ILE A 511 13.21 -14.74 -2.91
N GLY A 512 12.24 -15.49 -3.46
CA GLY A 512 11.02 -15.90 -2.75
C GLY A 512 11.30 -16.60 -1.42
N PRO A 513 12.20 -17.62 -1.37
CA PRO A 513 12.57 -18.28 -0.13
C PRO A 513 13.19 -17.36 0.93
N LEU A 514 13.98 -16.36 0.50
CA LEU A 514 14.58 -15.39 1.41
C LEU A 514 13.56 -14.37 1.92
N LEU A 515 12.64 -13.90 1.07
CA LEU A 515 11.53 -13.05 1.50
C LEU A 515 10.63 -13.79 2.49
N ALA A 516 10.24 -15.04 2.18
CA ALA A 516 9.44 -15.87 3.07
C ALA A 516 10.12 -16.04 4.44
N LYS A 517 11.40 -16.38 4.45
CA LYS A 517 12.15 -16.62 5.70
C LYS A 517 12.31 -15.36 6.56
N HIS A 518 12.66 -14.23 5.94
CA HIS A 518 13.14 -13.06 6.67
C HIS A 518 12.08 -11.98 6.87
N TYR A 519 11.13 -11.86 5.95
CA TYR A 519 9.98 -11.00 6.08
C TYR A 519 8.76 -11.79 6.56
N TRP A 520 8.28 -12.78 5.82
CA TRP A 520 6.89 -13.25 5.99
C TRP A 520 6.65 -14.20 7.17
N HIS A 521 7.55 -15.16 7.42
CA HIS A 521 7.31 -16.24 8.40
C HIS A 521 6.96 -15.76 9.80
N ALA A 522 7.54 -14.64 10.25
CA ALA A 522 7.31 -14.11 11.59
C ALA A 522 6.02 -13.28 11.71
N GLY A 523 5.40 -12.89 10.58
CA GLY A 523 4.30 -11.94 10.59
C GLY A 523 4.65 -10.69 11.41
N ASN A 524 3.69 -10.20 12.21
CA ASN A 524 3.89 -9.02 13.05
C ASN A 524 4.59 -9.29 14.40
N HIS A 525 5.14 -10.51 14.60
CA HIS A 525 6.00 -10.81 15.76
C HIS A 525 7.27 -9.97 15.77
N LEU A 526 7.81 -9.68 14.58
CA LEU A 526 8.92 -8.77 14.37
C LEU A 526 8.41 -7.39 13.90
N SER A 527 9.12 -6.33 14.27
CA SER A 527 8.94 -5.01 13.69
C SER A 527 9.47 -4.96 12.25
N HIS A 528 9.05 -3.94 11.50
CA HIS A 528 9.52 -3.73 10.13
C HIS A 528 11.06 -3.61 10.07
N ASN A 529 11.68 -2.88 10.99
CA ASN A 529 13.13 -2.77 11.01
C ASN A 529 13.82 -4.11 11.31
N GLU A 530 13.26 -4.94 12.20
CA GLU A 530 13.82 -6.26 12.51
C GLU A 530 13.78 -7.22 11.32
N THR A 531 12.76 -7.15 10.46
CA THR A 531 12.70 -7.97 9.24
C THR A 531 13.74 -7.52 8.21
N ILE A 532 13.97 -6.20 8.05
CA ILE A 532 15.04 -5.66 7.19
C ILE A 532 16.43 -6.08 7.70
N VAL A 533 16.68 -5.96 9.02
CA VAL A 533 17.93 -6.40 9.64
C VAL A 533 18.13 -7.91 9.47
N SER A 534 17.06 -8.69 9.59
CA SER A 534 17.09 -10.14 9.42
C SER A 534 17.58 -10.55 8.03
N LEU A 535 17.15 -9.86 6.96
CA LEU A 535 17.61 -10.15 5.60
C LEU A 535 18.96 -9.52 5.27
N THR A 536 19.11 -8.22 5.53
CA THR A 536 20.19 -7.41 4.98
C THR A 536 21.37 -7.23 5.94
N GLY A 537 21.16 -7.46 7.24
CA GLY A 537 22.12 -7.15 8.30
C GLY A 537 22.17 -5.66 8.67
N GLU A 538 21.35 -4.82 8.05
CA GLU A 538 21.30 -3.37 8.23
C GLU A 538 19.88 -2.92 8.60
N GLY A 539 19.75 -1.88 9.43
CA GLY A 539 18.44 -1.24 9.70
C GLY A 539 17.97 -0.38 8.52
N PHE A 540 16.86 0.34 8.67
CA PHE A 540 16.38 1.27 7.64
C PHE A 540 17.49 2.20 7.12
N ASN A 541 17.68 2.21 5.80
CA ASN A 541 18.64 3.09 5.17
C ASN A 541 18.06 3.77 3.92
N ALA A 542 17.81 5.07 4.02
CA ALA A 542 17.28 5.90 2.95
C ALA A 542 18.21 6.01 1.73
N LYS A 543 19.51 5.71 1.89
CA LYS A 543 20.52 5.82 0.83
C LYS A 543 20.14 5.02 -0.41
N TYR A 544 19.65 3.79 -0.28
CA TYR A 544 19.42 2.93 -1.45
C TYR A 544 18.34 3.49 -2.39
N LEU A 545 17.24 4.02 -1.83
CA LEU A 545 16.22 4.72 -2.60
C LEU A 545 16.78 6.05 -3.15
N ALA A 546 17.47 6.83 -2.31
CA ALA A 546 18.01 8.13 -2.70
C ALA A 546 19.03 8.02 -3.86
N ASP A 547 19.90 7.00 -3.85
CA ASP A 547 20.85 6.75 -4.93
C ASP A 547 20.13 6.54 -6.26
N VAL A 548 19.01 5.79 -6.27
CA VAL A 548 18.20 5.57 -7.47
C VAL A 548 17.51 6.86 -7.91
N CYS A 549 16.97 7.64 -6.98
CA CYS A 549 16.38 8.96 -7.27
C CYS A 549 17.39 9.94 -7.87
N ASN A 550 18.69 9.80 -7.53
CA ASN A 550 19.74 10.71 -7.92
C ASN A 550 20.42 10.36 -9.26
N LEU A 551 20.07 9.23 -9.90
CA LEU A 551 20.61 8.89 -11.22
C LEU A 551 20.13 9.89 -12.27
N SER A 552 21.03 10.28 -13.17
CA SER A 552 20.63 10.94 -14.43
C SER A 552 19.87 9.96 -15.33
N PRO A 553 19.07 10.44 -16.30
CA PRO A 553 18.43 9.57 -17.29
C PRO A 553 19.41 8.63 -18.01
N GLU A 554 20.59 9.13 -18.35
CA GLU A 554 21.65 8.34 -19.00
C GLU A 554 22.17 7.24 -18.08
N GLN A 555 22.46 7.56 -16.82
CA GLN A 555 22.92 6.57 -15.83
C GLN A 555 21.85 5.52 -15.55
N ALA A 556 20.59 5.93 -15.41
CA ALA A 556 19.48 5.01 -15.21
C ALA A 556 19.32 4.08 -16.42
N TRP A 557 19.46 4.61 -17.65
CA TRP A 557 19.44 3.79 -18.85
C TRP A 557 20.61 2.81 -18.91
N GLU A 558 21.84 3.24 -18.59
CA GLU A 558 23.02 2.36 -18.54
C GLU A 558 22.83 1.19 -17.56
N VAL A 559 22.20 1.43 -16.41
CA VAL A 559 21.85 0.36 -15.45
C VAL A 559 20.91 -0.65 -16.10
N GLN A 560 19.88 -0.18 -16.81
CA GLN A 560 18.91 -1.05 -17.47
C GLN A 560 19.49 -1.80 -18.67
N GLN A 561 20.40 -1.18 -19.44
CA GLN A 561 21.14 -1.85 -20.51
C GLN A 561 21.98 -3.01 -19.98
N LYS A 562 22.61 -2.88 -18.81
CA LYS A 562 23.34 -3.98 -18.17
C LYS A 562 22.41 -5.13 -17.81
N LYS A 563 21.19 -4.84 -17.31
CA LYS A 563 20.17 -5.86 -17.03
C LYS A 563 19.75 -6.59 -18.31
N ILE A 564 19.48 -5.86 -19.40
CA ILE A 564 19.16 -6.44 -20.71
C ILE A 564 20.30 -7.34 -21.21
N ALA A 565 21.54 -6.84 -21.21
CA ALA A 565 22.70 -7.59 -21.68
C ALA A 565 22.92 -8.88 -20.90
N SER A 566 22.71 -8.86 -19.58
CA SER A 566 22.85 -10.03 -18.72
C SER A 566 21.87 -11.17 -19.04
N LEU A 567 20.75 -10.91 -19.75
CA LEU A 567 19.84 -11.96 -20.19
C LEU A 567 20.52 -12.99 -21.10
N GLN A 568 21.54 -12.59 -21.86
CA GLN A 568 22.25 -13.49 -22.79
C GLN A 568 23.04 -14.59 -22.08
N THR A 569 23.43 -14.35 -20.82
CA THR A 569 24.27 -15.26 -20.03
C THR A 569 23.49 -15.94 -18.90
N ARG A 570 22.27 -15.50 -18.61
CA ARG A 570 21.42 -16.07 -17.56
C ARG A 570 20.63 -17.26 -18.08
N GLU A 571 20.64 -18.35 -17.33
CA GLU A 571 19.68 -19.43 -17.51
C GLU A 571 18.35 -19.00 -16.88
N ARG A 572 17.26 -19.07 -17.66
CA ARG A 572 15.93 -18.72 -17.16
C ARG A 572 15.41 -19.84 -16.27
N ALA A 573 15.04 -19.51 -15.03
CA ALA A 573 14.49 -20.49 -14.11
C ALA A 573 13.20 -21.13 -14.67
N PRO A 574 12.94 -22.43 -14.39
CA PRO A 574 11.65 -23.03 -14.64
C PRO A 574 10.58 -22.37 -13.76
N VAL A 575 9.33 -22.40 -14.21
CA VAL A 575 8.18 -21.94 -13.40
C VAL A 575 7.92 -22.98 -12.32
N ALA A 576 8.16 -22.63 -11.05
CA ALA A 576 7.74 -23.46 -9.93
C ALA A 576 6.24 -23.27 -9.66
N SER A 577 5.63 -24.28 -9.00
CA SER A 577 4.25 -24.15 -8.55
C SER A 577 4.14 -23.06 -7.49
N LEU A 578 3.07 -22.25 -7.57
CA LEU A 578 2.72 -21.31 -6.52
C LEU A 578 2.23 -21.99 -5.23
N ASN A 579 2.01 -23.32 -5.23
CA ASN A 579 1.48 -24.05 -4.07
C ASN A 579 0.19 -23.40 -3.55
N ALA A 580 -0.78 -23.15 -4.44
CA ALA A 580 -2.08 -22.57 -4.12
C ALA A 580 -3.19 -23.17 -5.00
N SER A 581 -4.41 -23.20 -4.47
CA SER A 581 -5.62 -23.38 -5.26
C SER A 581 -6.14 -22.01 -5.68
N ILE A 582 -6.23 -21.73 -6.97
CA ILE A 582 -6.49 -20.39 -7.50
C ILE A 582 -7.77 -20.40 -8.33
N LYS A 583 -8.65 -19.44 -8.03
CA LYS A 583 -9.88 -19.19 -8.78
C LYS A 583 -9.98 -17.73 -9.17
N VAL A 584 -10.26 -17.47 -10.44
CA VAL A 584 -10.54 -16.14 -10.98
C VAL A 584 -12.03 -16.00 -11.21
N VAL A 585 -12.60 -14.89 -10.73
CA VAL A 585 -14.04 -14.62 -10.76
C VAL A 585 -14.37 -13.25 -11.35
N ASP A 586 -15.61 -13.11 -11.78
CA ASP A 586 -16.30 -11.85 -12.05
C ASP A 586 -17.57 -11.84 -11.20
N GLY A 587 -17.48 -11.29 -9.99
CA GLY A 587 -18.51 -11.43 -8.96
C GLY A 587 -18.69 -12.90 -8.55
N SER A 588 -19.91 -13.43 -8.70
CA SER A 588 -20.22 -14.83 -8.38
C SER A 588 -19.86 -15.83 -9.50
N LYS A 589 -19.48 -15.33 -10.69
CA LYS A 589 -19.16 -16.18 -11.85
C LYS A 589 -17.70 -16.57 -11.83
N GLU A 590 -17.42 -17.87 -11.86
CA GLU A 590 -16.06 -18.38 -12.10
C GLU A 590 -15.67 -18.21 -13.57
N LEU A 591 -14.50 -17.61 -13.81
CA LEU A 591 -13.92 -17.40 -15.14
C LEU A 591 -12.88 -18.47 -15.48
N ALA A 592 -12.02 -18.78 -14.52
CA ALA A 592 -10.93 -19.76 -14.66
C ALA A 592 -10.51 -20.30 -13.29
N SER A 593 -9.93 -21.50 -13.24
CA SER A 593 -9.30 -22.05 -12.03
C SER A 593 -8.18 -23.03 -12.35
N ASN A 594 -7.22 -23.18 -11.42
CA ASN A 594 -6.08 -24.09 -11.59
C ASN A 594 -6.36 -25.52 -11.10
N ALA A 595 -7.63 -25.92 -10.96
CA ALA A 595 -8.04 -27.25 -10.50
C ALA A 595 -7.45 -28.42 -11.34
N VAL A 596 -7.04 -28.14 -12.58
CA VAL A 596 -6.32 -29.08 -13.46
C VAL A 596 -4.84 -28.69 -13.58
N SER A 597 -4.55 -27.44 -13.96
CA SER A 597 -3.20 -26.88 -14.00
C SER A 597 -3.23 -25.35 -14.09
N ASP A 598 -2.13 -24.71 -13.70
CA ASP A 598 -1.95 -23.26 -13.85
C ASP A 598 -2.01 -22.82 -15.33
N GLU A 599 -1.51 -23.66 -16.25
CA GLU A 599 -1.56 -23.42 -17.69
C GLU A 599 -3.01 -23.33 -18.19
N GLN A 600 -3.85 -24.28 -17.80
CA GLN A 600 -5.25 -24.30 -18.22
C GLN A 600 -6.01 -23.08 -17.66
N MET A 601 -5.74 -22.69 -16.42
CA MET A 601 -6.32 -21.47 -15.83
C MET A 601 -5.95 -20.24 -16.67
N CYS A 602 -4.68 -20.09 -17.02
CA CYS A 602 -4.20 -18.96 -17.82
C CYS A 602 -4.85 -18.95 -19.21
N GLU A 603 -4.91 -20.08 -19.91
CA GLU A 603 -5.58 -20.19 -21.22
C GLU A 603 -7.08 -19.85 -21.16
N GLN A 604 -7.78 -20.29 -20.09
CA GLN A 604 -9.20 -19.98 -19.89
C GLN A 604 -9.42 -18.49 -19.68
N PHE A 605 -8.60 -17.86 -18.83
CA PHE A 605 -8.68 -16.43 -18.56
C PHE A 605 -8.37 -15.62 -19.82
N GLU A 606 -7.29 -15.92 -20.53
CA GLU A 606 -6.92 -15.28 -21.79
C GLU A 606 -8.04 -15.36 -22.83
N ARG A 607 -8.62 -16.56 -23.00
CA ARG A 607 -9.76 -16.77 -23.92
C ARG A 607 -10.95 -15.92 -23.52
N TYR A 608 -11.30 -15.89 -22.23
CA TYR A 608 -12.43 -15.10 -21.74
C TYR A 608 -12.25 -13.60 -22.02
N ILE A 609 -11.07 -13.05 -21.75
CA ILE A 609 -10.78 -11.64 -22.01
C ILE A 609 -10.85 -11.34 -23.51
N GLN A 610 -10.25 -12.18 -24.36
CA GLN A 610 -10.28 -12.01 -25.81
C GLN A 610 -11.71 -12.10 -26.38
N GLU A 611 -12.53 -13.04 -25.93
CA GLU A 611 -13.91 -13.23 -26.39
C GLU A 611 -14.83 -12.09 -25.94
N THR A 612 -14.56 -11.49 -24.76
CA THR A 612 -15.43 -10.47 -24.16
C THR A 612 -15.04 -9.04 -24.56
N TYR A 613 -13.73 -8.75 -24.63
CA TYR A 613 -13.19 -7.40 -24.84
C TYR A 613 -12.42 -7.23 -26.16
N GLY A 614 -12.04 -8.34 -26.83
CA GLY A 614 -11.39 -8.31 -28.13
C GLY A 614 -9.89 -7.97 -28.12
N ARG A 615 -9.24 -7.94 -26.96
CA ARG A 615 -7.81 -7.62 -26.77
C ARG A 615 -7.17 -8.47 -25.67
#